data_AF-A0A7J4M0S4-F1
#
_entry.id   AF-A0A7J4M0S4-F1
#
_cell.length_a   1.000
_cell.length_b   1.000
_cell.length_c   1.000
_cell.angle_alpha   90.00
_cell.angle_beta   90.00
_cell.angle_gamma   90.00
#
_symmetry.space_group_name_H-M   'P 1'
#
loop_
_entity.id
_entity.type
_entity.pdbx_description
1 polymer ?
#
loop_
_entity_poly.entity_id
_entity_poly.type
_entity_poly.pdbx_seq_one_letter_code
_entity_poly.pdbx_strand_id
1 'polypeptide(L)'
;MALKLPLDRLVDSAMSKYNVPEWVRPYAYKYVRNNPIGSVKFAISLVDTKRKKGEVTKERVMLPNGKSFKVESILKVLSLFFYGEDVIAHIERGWADVSRVKNAEYERRFSEMSELDAKYARAIKNLAEGLGGRVGERQESLARTFDYIAAMEDWNERVFVTGLVLRYAYARTFGSVFYKVFYPVAPEFMRSFGKAFSSKNRGVNWDTEEAERLVRSGTIERGRVLELARETLARIMWSVDANMRLAKELSMEKEVALLSEVSVAYPFHRLEELGVELDVKDEIETVRARFSKLKSGR
;
A
#
# COMPACT_ATOMS: atom_id res chain seq x y z
N MET A 1 6.28 -27.65 27.51
CA MET A 1 5.49 -27.69 26.25
C MET A 1 4.29 -26.76 26.41
N ALA A 2 4.31 -25.57 25.81
CA ALA A 2 3.16 -24.67 25.83
C ALA A 2 2.07 -25.24 24.90
N LEU A 3 0.86 -25.42 25.40
CA LEU A 3 -0.31 -25.77 24.59
C LEU A 3 -0.51 -24.70 23.51
N LYS A 4 -0.25 -25.03 22.25
CA LYS A 4 -0.63 -24.18 21.10
C LYS A 4 -2.14 -24.01 21.12
N LEU A 5 -2.61 -22.77 21.23
CA LEU A 5 -4.04 -22.47 21.21
C LEU A 5 -4.62 -22.83 19.83
N PRO A 6 -5.93 -23.14 19.73
CA PRO A 6 -6.60 -23.41 18.45
C PRO A 6 -6.42 -22.29 17.40
N LEU A 7 -6.20 -21.05 17.86
CA LEU A 7 -5.92 -19.89 17.00
C LEU A 7 -4.59 -19.98 16.26
N ASP A 8 -3.55 -20.57 16.85
CA ASP A 8 -2.22 -20.64 16.24
C ASP A 8 -2.25 -21.51 14.97
N ARG A 9 -2.98 -22.63 15.02
CA ARG A 9 -3.19 -23.50 13.85
C ARG A 9 -3.96 -22.81 12.74
N LEU A 10 -4.90 -21.92 13.09
CA LEU A 10 -5.71 -21.19 12.12
C LEU A 10 -4.88 -20.11 11.41
N VAL A 11 -4.03 -19.39 12.14
CA VAL A 11 -3.07 -18.43 11.58
C VAL A 11 -2.07 -19.14 10.68
N ASP A 12 -1.44 -20.21 11.15
CA ASP A 12 -0.45 -20.99 10.39
C ASP A 12 -1.06 -21.54 9.09
N SER A 13 -2.28 -22.08 9.16
CA SER A 13 -3.01 -22.59 7.98
C SER A 13 -3.34 -21.47 6.99
N ALA A 14 -3.79 -20.31 7.46
CA ALA A 14 -4.09 -19.17 6.60
C ALA A 14 -2.83 -18.62 5.91
N MET A 15 -1.72 -18.48 6.65
CA MET A 15 -0.45 -18.00 6.10
C MET A 15 0.08 -18.93 5.01
N SER A 16 0.07 -20.24 5.26
CA SER A 16 0.48 -21.24 4.27
C SER A 16 -0.41 -21.24 3.04
N LYS A 17 -1.74 -21.19 3.21
CA LYS A 17 -2.72 -21.18 2.11
C LYS A 17 -2.54 -19.98 1.18
N TYR A 18 -2.21 -18.81 1.71
CA TYR A 18 -2.08 -17.57 0.93
C TYR A 18 -0.63 -17.22 0.58
N ASN A 19 0.32 -18.13 0.83
CA ASN A 19 1.75 -17.92 0.60
C ASN A 19 2.25 -16.58 1.20
N VAL A 20 1.84 -16.30 2.44
CA VAL A 20 2.24 -15.08 3.14
C VAL A 20 3.67 -15.26 3.64
N PRO A 21 4.59 -14.30 3.41
CA PRO A 21 5.96 -14.39 3.91
C PRO A 21 6.03 -14.64 5.41
N GLU A 22 6.99 -15.47 5.83
CA GLU A 22 7.11 -15.93 7.21
C GLU A 22 7.34 -14.78 8.19
N TRP A 23 8.04 -13.73 7.78
CA TRP A 23 8.29 -12.54 8.62
C TRP A 23 7.01 -11.76 8.96
N VAL A 24 5.90 -11.95 8.23
CA VAL A 24 4.60 -11.35 8.56
C VAL A 24 3.95 -12.05 9.76
N ARG A 25 4.36 -13.29 10.05
CA ARG A 25 3.76 -14.16 11.06
C ARG A 25 3.68 -13.50 12.45
N PRO A 26 4.75 -12.89 12.99
CA PRO A 26 4.68 -12.22 14.29
C PRO A 26 3.63 -11.11 14.35
N TYR A 27 3.46 -10.35 13.27
CA TYR A 27 2.46 -9.28 13.17
C TYR A 27 1.03 -9.84 13.19
N ALA A 28 0.79 -10.91 12.43
CA ALA A 28 -0.51 -11.60 12.41
C ALA A 28 -0.85 -12.18 13.80
N TYR A 29 0.11 -12.81 14.48
CA TYR A 29 -0.07 -13.33 15.83
C TYR A 29 -0.37 -12.24 16.86
N LYS A 30 0.38 -11.14 16.83
CA LYS A 30 0.14 -9.97 17.69
C LYS A 30 -1.28 -9.44 17.51
N TYR A 31 -1.73 -9.28 16.26
CA TYR A 31 -3.09 -8.83 15.96
C TYR A 31 -4.16 -9.79 16.48
N VAL A 32 -4.00 -11.09 16.19
CA VAL A 32 -4.97 -12.11 16.57
C VAL A 32 -5.11 -12.23 18.08
N ARG A 33 -4.01 -12.12 18.84
CA ARG A 33 -4.05 -12.10 20.31
C ARG A 33 -4.76 -10.86 20.87
N ASN A 34 -4.63 -9.72 20.20
CA ASN A 34 -5.29 -8.46 20.59
C ASN A 34 -6.75 -8.34 20.12
N ASN A 35 -7.18 -9.20 19.19
CA ASN A 35 -8.55 -9.24 18.66
C ASN A 35 -9.01 -10.68 18.31
N PRO A 36 -9.05 -11.62 19.28
CA PRO A 36 -9.24 -13.04 19.00
C PRO A 36 -10.62 -13.35 18.42
N ILE A 37 -11.68 -12.79 19.01
CA ILE A 37 -13.07 -13.01 18.58
C ILE A 37 -13.32 -12.39 17.19
N GLY A 38 -12.84 -11.16 16.96
CA GLY A 38 -12.99 -10.48 15.67
C GLY A 38 -12.23 -11.20 14.55
N SER A 39 -11.01 -11.66 14.84
CA SER A 39 -10.17 -12.39 13.87
C SER A 39 -10.79 -13.71 13.44
N VAL A 40 -11.35 -14.48 14.38
CA VAL A 40 -12.03 -15.75 14.07
C VAL A 40 -13.29 -15.52 13.24
N LYS A 41 -14.14 -14.56 13.62
CA LYS A 41 -15.35 -14.19 12.85
C LYS A 41 -14.99 -13.76 11.42
N PHE A 42 -13.96 -12.94 11.27
CA PHE A 42 -13.53 -12.45 9.96
C PHE A 42 -12.90 -13.55 9.10
N ALA A 43 -12.05 -14.41 9.68
CA ALA A 43 -11.44 -15.53 8.98
C ALA A 43 -12.48 -16.54 8.47
N ILE A 44 -13.47 -16.90 9.28
CA ILE A 44 -14.59 -17.76 8.88
C ILE A 44 -15.37 -17.12 7.73
N SER A 45 -15.59 -15.80 7.81
CA SER A 45 -16.34 -15.07 6.79
C SER A 45 -15.64 -14.98 5.43
N LEU A 46 -14.30 -15.06 5.38
CA LEU A 46 -13.54 -15.09 4.13
C LEU A 46 -13.50 -16.48 3.48
N VAL A 47 -13.61 -17.54 4.28
CA VAL A 47 -13.54 -18.94 3.82
C VAL A 47 -14.82 -19.39 3.11
N ASP A 48 -15.97 -18.78 3.44
CA ASP A 48 -17.30 -19.17 2.93
C ASP A 48 -17.91 -18.15 1.94
N THR A 49 -17.07 -17.31 1.31
CA THR A 49 -17.51 -16.28 0.35
C THR A 49 -17.91 -16.83 -1.02
N LYS A 50 -17.76 -18.14 -1.29
CA LYS A 50 -18.15 -18.72 -2.57
C LYS A 50 -19.67 -18.66 -2.85
N ARG A 51 -20.51 -18.32 -1.86
CA ARG A 51 -21.98 -18.27 -2.00
C ARG A 51 -22.68 -16.98 -1.54
N LYS A 52 -22.01 -16.06 -0.85
CA LYS A 52 -22.65 -14.80 -0.38
C LYS A 52 -22.17 -13.62 -1.21
N LYS A 53 -23.09 -12.98 -1.96
CA LYS A 53 -22.85 -11.70 -2.62
C LYS A 53 -23.04 -10.59 -1.59
N GLY A 54 -22.18 -9.57 -1.62
CA GLY A 54 -22.50 -8.34 -0.92
C GLY A 54 -23.53 -7.51 -1.69
N GLU A 55 -23.86 -6.37 -1.13
CA GLU A 55 -24.89 -5.47 -1.65
C GLU A 55 -24.37 -4.03 -1.68
N VAL A 56 -24.73 -3.28 -2.71
CA VAL A 56 -24.47 -1.85 -2.82
C VAL A 56 -25.82 -1.13 -2.90
N THR A 57 -26.09 -0.28 -1.94
CA THR A 57 -27.24 0.64 -1.92
C THR A 57 -26.75 2.07 -2.12
N LYS A 58 -27.68 3.03 -2.27
CA LYS A 58 -27.32 4.46 -2.39
C LYS A 58 -26.56 5.00 -1.17
N GLU A 59 -26.77 4.41 0.00
CA GLU A 59 -26.21 4.90 1.26
C GLU A 59 -25.08 4.02 1.80
N ARG A 60 -25.07 2.73 1.43
CA ARG A 60 -24.20 1.75 2.07
C ARG A 60 -23.67 0.70 1.11
N VAL A 61 -22.49 0.17 1.43
CA VAL A 61 -21.93 -1.05 0.85
C VAL A 61 -21.86 -2.10 1.95
N MET A 62 -22.46 -3.25 1.71
CA MET A 62 -22.50 -4.39 2.62
C MET A 62 -21.64 -5.51 2.08
N LEU A 63 -20.60 -5.87 2.83
CA LEU A 63 -19.72 -7.00 2.53
C LEU A 63 -20.43 -8.34 2.80
N PRO A 64 -19.99 -9.44 2.15
CA PRO A 64 -20.55 -10.78 2.37
C PRO A 64 -20.48 -11.27 3.83
N ASN A 65 -19.59 -10.68 4.62
CA ASN A 65 -19.38 -10.96 6.04
C ASN A 65 -20.27 -10.13 6.98
N GLY A 66 -21.18 -9.31 6.43
CA GLY A 66 -22.08 -8.46 7.21
C GLY A 66 -21.50 -7.12 7.64
N LYS A 67 -20.21 -6.82 7.38
CA LYS A 67 -19.69 -5.46 7.60
C LYS A 67 -20.36 -4.50 6.61
N SER A 68 -20.85 -3.38 7.12
CA SER A 68 -21.50 -2.33 6.33
C SER A 68 -20.73 -1.03 6.45
N PHE A 69 -20.51 -0.36 5.33
CA PHE A 69 -19.83 0.93 5.23
C PHE A 69 -20.76 1.93 4.58
N LYS A 70 -20.78 3.17 5.09
CA LYS A 70 -21.45 4.26 4.39
C LYS A 70 -20.73 4.54 3.08
N VAL A 71 -21.48 4.83 2.02
CA VAL A 71 -20.92 5.24 0.72
C VAL A 71 -20.00 6.45 0.89
N GLU A 72 -20.38 7.42 1.71
CA GLU A 72 -19.55 8.59 2.05
C GLU A 72 -18.16 8.19 2.57
N SER A 73 -18.08 7.20 3.45
CA SER A 73 -16.79 6.74 3.98
C SER A 73 -15.95 6.03 2.92
N ILE A 74 -16.60 5.32 1.99
CA ILE A 74 -15.92 4.71 0.85
C ILE A 74 -15.38 5.79 -0.08
N LEU A 75 -16.15 6.84 -0.35
CA LEU A 75 -15.71 7.97 -1.17
C LEU A 75 -14.50 8.69 -0.55
N LYS A 76 -14.43 8.80 0.78
CA LYS A 76 -13.23 9.31 1.49
C LYS A 76 -12.01 8.42 1.23
N VAL A 77 -12.17 7.10 1.33
CA VAL A 77 -11.08 6.14 1.03
C VAL A 77 -10.68 6.20 -0.45
N LEU A 78 -11.65 6.23 -1.36
CA LEU A 78 -11.39 6.35 -2.80
C LEU A 78 -10.70 7.67 -3.15
N SER A 79 -10.98 8.75 -2.42
CA SER A 79 -10.29 10.03 -2.61
C SER A 79 -8.80 9.94 -2.25
N LEU A 80 -8.43 9.17 -1.22
CA LEU A 80 -7.03 8.92 -0.87
C LEU A 80 -6.31 8.14 -1.98
N PHE A 81 -6.91 7.05 -2.47
CA PHE A 81 -6.34 6.28 -3.57
C PHE A 81 -6.27 7.10 -4.86
N PHE A 82 -7.33 7.84 -5.19
CA PHE A 82 -7.37 8.71 -6.37
C PHE A 82 -6.23 9.72 -6.33
N TYR A 83 -6.07 10.44 -5.22
CA TYR A 83 -5.00 11.43 -5.07
C TYR A 83 -3.62 10.80 -5.22
N GLY A 84 -3.40 9.61 -4.64
CA GLY A 84 -2.12 8.91 -4.77
C GLY A 84 -1.77 8.57 -6.22
N GLU A 85 -2.71 7.94 -6.95
CA GLU A 85 -2.52 7.56 -8.36
C GLU A 85 -2.41 8.78 -9.28
N ASP A 86 -3.22 9.82 -9.04
CA ASP A 86 -3.21 11.04 -9.86
C ASP A 86 -1.89 11.80 -9.68
N VAL A 87 -1.45 12.02 -8.43
CA VAL A 87 -0.22 12.78 -8.16
C VAL A 87 1.03 12.03 -8.62
N ILE A 88 1.12 10.71 -8.42
CA ILE A 88 2.29 9.97 -8.90
C ILE A 88 2.39 10.00 -10.43
N ALA A 89 1.25 9.92 -11.14
CA ALA A 89 1.22 10.04 -12.59
C ALA A 89 1.77 11.41 -13.06
N HIS A 90 1.44 12.50 -12.37
CA HIS A 90 1.98 13.83 -12.67
C HIS A 90 3.48 13.94 -12.36
N ILE A 91 3.93 13.32 -11.27
CA ILE A 91 5.36 13.30 -10.89
C ILE A 91 6.17 12.57 -11.97
N GLU A 92 5.74 11.38 -12.37
CA GLU A 92 6.43 10.59 -13.38
C GLU A 92 6.43 11.30 -14.75
N ARG A 93 5.33 11.96 -15.11
CA ARG A 93 5.28 12.82 -16.30
C ARG A 93 6.33 13.93 -16.23
N GLY A 94 6.40 14.63 -15.10
CA GLY A 94 7.38 15.69 -14.87
C GLY A 94 8.83 15.19 -14.95
N TRP A 95 9.11 13.99 -14.42
CA TRP A 95 10.43 13.38 -14.54
C TRP A 95 10.79 13.00 -15.98
N ALA A 96 9.81 12.55 -16.77
CA ALA A 96 10.01 12.28 -18.19
C ALA A 96 10.28 13.57 -19.01
N ASP A 97 9.66 14.69 -18.64
CA ASP A 97 9.71 15.94 -19.43
C ASP A 97 10.91 16.87 -19.08
N VAL A 98 11.49 16.80 -17.88
CA VAL A 98 12.40 17.86 -17.33
C VAL A 98 13.87 17.42 -17.17
N SER A 99 14.25 16.22 -17.61
CA SER A 99 15.55 15.66 -17.20
C SER A 99 16.77 16.43 -17.74
N ARG A 100 17.66 16.86 -16.82
CA ARG A 100 18.96 17.47 -17.14
C ARG A 100 19.97 16.47 -17.74
N VAL A 101 19.76 15.18 -17.45
CA VAL A 101 20.60 14.07 -17.91
C VAL A 101 19.71 13.11 -18.69
N LYS A 102 19.80 13.16 -20.03
CA LYS A 102 19.00 12.35 -20.93
C LYS A 102 19.28 10.86 -20.69
N ASN A 103 18.31 10.16 -20.09
CA ASN A 103 18.28 8.71 -20.06
C ASN A 103 17.00 8.26 -20.77
N ALA A 104 17.13 7.99 -22.08
CA ALA A 104 15.99 7.67 -22.94
C ALA A 104 15.19 6.44 -22.48
N GLU A 105 15.85 5.48 -21.83
CA GLU A 105 15.16 4.32 -21.28
C GLU A 105 14.24 4.72 -20.13
N TYR A 106 14.75 5.48 -19.16
CA TYR A 106 13.97 5.91 -18.00
C TYR A 106 12.93 6.97 -18.33
N GLU A 107 13.19 7.87 -19.28
CA GLU A 107 12.20 8.84 -19.79
C GLU A 107 10.98 8.12 -20.40
N ARG A 108 11.24 7.16 -21.30
CA ARG A 108 10.18 6.31 -21.87
C ARG A 108 9.43 5.59 -20.76
N ARG A 109 10.16 5.04 -19.78
CA ARG A 109 9.57 4.28 -18.68
C ARG A 109 8.64 5.12 -17.82
N PHE A 110 9.04 6.31 -17.39
CA PHE A 110 8.18 7.18 -16.59
C PHE A 110 7.00 7.72 -17.39
N SER A 111 7.13 7.93 -18.70
CA SER A 111 5.96 8.23 -19.54
C SER A 111 4.96 7.06 -19.55
N GLU A 112 5.44 5.82 -19.72
CA GLU A 112 4.57 4.63 -19.69
C GLU A 112 3.88 4.43 -18.33
N MET A 113 4.59 4.69 -17.23
CA MET A 113 4.04 4.59 -15.88
C MET A 113 3.05 5.70 -15.57
N SER A 114 3.34 6.93 -15.99
CA SER A 114 2.41 8.05 -15.87
C SER A 114 1.08 7.76 -16.55
N GLU A 115 1.11 7.20 -17.77
CA GLU A 115 -0.11 6.80 -18.48
C GLU A 115 -0.89 5.70 -17.77
N LEU A 116 -0.17 4.77 -17.14
CA LEU A 116 -0.74 3.65 -16.40
C LEU A 116 -1.42 4.13 -15.11
N ASP A 117 -0.76 4.96 -14.32
CA ASP A 117 -1.28 5.46 -13.05
C ASP A 117 -2.42 6.47 -13.30
N ALA A 118 -2.34 7.28 -14.37
CA ALA A 118 -3.48 8.09 -14.82
C ALA A 118 -4.69 7.23 -15.22
N LYS A 119 -4.47 6.03 -15.77
CA LYS A 119 -5.56 5.07 -16.03
C LYS A 119 -6.14 4.52 -14.72
N TYR A 120 -5.34 4.30 -13.69
CA TYR A 120 -5.81 3.87 -12.37
C TYR A 120 -6.62 4.97 -11.67
N ALA A 121 -6.13 6.21 -11.69
CA ALA A 121 -6.85 7.37 -11.21
C ALA A 121 -8.23 7.51 -11.87
N ARG A 122 -8.32 7.37 -13.21
CA ARG A 122 -9.60 7.34 -13.94
C ARG A 122 -10.52 6.19 -13.50
N ALA A 123 -9.98 4.99 -13.28
CA ALA A 123 -10.77 3.86 -12.82
C ALA A 123 -11.35 4.11 -11.42
N ILE A 124 -10.58 4.72 -10.51
CA ILE A 124 -11.04 5.12 -9.16
C ILE A 124 -12.12 6.19 -9.25
N LYS A 125 -11.92 7.20 -10.11
CA LYS A 125 -12.91 8.25 -10.35
C LYS A 125 -14.23 7.68 -10.84
N ASN A 126 -14.20 6.79 -11.84
CA ASN A 126 -15.40 6.14 -12.36
C ASN A 126 -16.10 5.27 -11.30
N LEU A 127 -15.34 4.61 -10.43
CA LEU A 127 -15.90 3.86 -9.29
C LEU A 127 -16.62 4.80 -8.31
N ALA A 128 -16.04 5.95 -7.98
CA ALA A 128 -16.67 6.93 -7.11
C ALA A 128 -17.96 7.50 -7.72
N GLU A 129 -17.94 7.81 -9.03
CA GLU A 129 -19.12 8.25 -9.78
C GLU A 129 -20.21 7.17 -9.81
N GLY A 130 -19.82 5.90 -10.00
CA GLY A 130 -20.75 4.76 -9.93
C GLY A 130 -21.40 4.55 -8.56
N LEU A 131 -20.75 5.02 -7.48
CA LEU A 131 -21.32 5.07 -6.13
C LEU A 131 -22.15 6.35 -5.87
N GLY A 132 -22.33 7.20 -6.87
CA GLY A 132 -23.09 8.46 -6.75
C GLY A 132 -22.30 9.60 -6.10
N GLY A 133 -20.97 9.50 -6.04
CA GLY A 133 -20.09 10.50 -5.43
C GLY A 133 -19.06 11.10 -6.38
N ARG A 134 -18.12 11.84 -5.80
CA ARG A 134 -16.95 12.41 -6.50
C ARG A 134 -15.70 12.23 -5.64
N VAL A 135 -14.56 12.22 -6.30
CA VAL A 135 -13.21 12.24 -5.72
C VAL A 135 -12.46 13.46 -6.28
N GLY A 136 -11.44 13.96 -5.60
CA GLY A 136 -10.54 14.97 -6.20
C GLY A 136 -10.04 16.09 -5.30
N GLU A 137 -10.26 16.04 -3.99
CA GLU A 137 -9.63 17.02 -3.09
C GLU A 137 -8.16 16.65 -2.85
N ARG A 138 -7.29 17.67 -2.84
CA ARG A 138 -5.89 17.54 -2.44
C ARG A 138 -5.81 16.95 -1.04
N GLN A 139 -5.11 15.85 -0.90
CA GLN A 139 -4.94 15.18 0.39
C GLN A 139 -3.66 15.71 1.05
N GLU A 140 -3.79 16.71 1.92
CA GLU A 140 -2.66 17.28 2.67
C GLU A 140 -1.89 16.22 3.47
N SER A 141 -2.58 15.16 3.89
CA SER A 141 -2.01 13.98 4.55
C SER A 141 -1.01 13.22 3.67
N LEU A 142 -1.17 13.27 2.34
CA LEU A 142 -0.35 12.58 1.36
C LEU A 142 0.63 13.54 0.64
N ALA A 143 0.26 14.82 0.49
CA ALA A 143 1.04 15.82 -0.24
C ALA A 143 2.52 15.85 0.16
N ARG A 144 2.82 15.85 1.46
CA ARG A 144 4.22 15.87 1.95
C ARG A 144 5.07 14.69 1.49
N THR A 145 4.47 13.51 1.36
CA THR A 145 5.16 12.32 0.87
C THR A 145 5.47 12.46 -0.60
N PHE A 146 4.48 12.89 -1.38
CA PHE A 146 4.62 13.05 -2.82
C PHE A 146 5.48 14.25 -3.22
N ASP A 147 5.46 15.36 -2.48
CA ASP A 147 6.33 16.52 -2.69
C ASP A 147 7.80 16.14 -2.51
N TYR A 148 8.10 15.33 -1.47
CA TYR A 148 9.45 14.80 -1.26
C TYR A 148 9.90 13.91 -2.41
N ILE A 149 9.00 13.05 -2.93
CA ILE A 149 9.30 12.18 -4.06
C ILE A 149 9.53 13.04 -5.32
N ALA A 150 8.62 13.95 -5.64
CA ALA A 150 8.71 14.84 -6.80
C ALA A 150 10.05 15.58 -6.89
N ALA A 151 10.61 15.98 -5.74
CA ALA A 151 11.87 16.69 -5.63
C ALA A 151 13.13 15.83 -5.88
N MET A 152 13.01 14.50 -6.04
CA MET A 152 14.16 13.63 -6.32
C MET A 152 14.77 13.95 -7.68
N GLU A 153 16.08 14.16 -7.72
CA GLU A 153 16.80 14.50 -8.96
C GLU A 153 17.39 13.26 -9.65
N ASP A 154 17.89 12.29 -8.89
CA ASP A 154 18.55 11.09 -9.42
C ASP A 154 17.55 10.03 -9.89
N TRP A 155 17.77 9.54 -11.12
CA TRP A 155 16.90 8.55 -11.74
C TRP A 155 16.84 7.20 -11.02
N ASN A 156 17.99 6.73 -10.51
CA ASN A 156 18.06 5.46 -9.80
C ASN A 156 17.30 5.56 -8.48
N GLU A 157 17.43 6.69 -7.77
CA GLU A 157 16.68 6.96 -6.53
C GLU A 157 15.17 6.99 -6.78
N ARG A 158 14.72 7.64 -7.86
CA ARG A 158 13.30 7.66 -8.26
C ARG A 158 12.76 6.25 -8.47
N VAL A 159 13.46 5.43 -9.27
CA VAL A 159 13.06 4.04 -9.56
C VAL A 159 13.08 3.19 -8.29
N PHE A 160 14.08 3.35 -7.44
CA PHE A 160 14.15 2.64 -6.16
C PHE A 160 12.96 2.98 -5.26
N VAL A 161 12.65 4.26 -5.11
CA VAL A 161 11.58 4.73 -4.22
C VAL A 161 10.20 4.34 -4.75
N THR A 162 9.92 4.49 -6.04
CA THR A 162 8.61 4.13 -6.61
C THR A 162 8.46 2.62 -6.79
N GLY A 163 9.47 1.94 -7.34
CA GLY A 163 9.46 0.53 -7.70
C GLY A 163 9.56 -0.43 -6.52
N LEU A 164 10.16 0.00 -5.41
CA LEU A 164 10.34 -0.80 -4.20
C LEU A 164 9.63 -0.17 -2.99
N VAL A 165 10.07 1.00 -2.52
CA VAL A 165 9.61 1.52 -1.22
C VAL A 165 8.10 1.82 -1.21
N LEU A 166 7.62 2.66 -2.12
CA LEU A 166 6.19 2.99 -2.25
C LEU A 166 5.34 1.78 -2.61
N ARG A 167 5.82 0.94 -3.55
CA ARG A 167 5.05 -0.22 -4.00
C ARG A 167 4.82 -1.23 -2.90
N TYR A 168 5.85 -1.55 -2.10
CA TYR A 168 5.69 -2.49 -0.99
C TYR A 168 4.94 -1.87 0.19
N ALA A 169 5.10 -0.56 0.44
CA ALA A 169 4.40 0.12 1.51
C ALA A 169 2.90 0.36 1.20
N TYR A 170 2.54 0.88 0.02
CA TYR A 170 1.15 1.19 -0.33
C TYR A 170 0.47 0.12 -1.20
N ALA A 171 0.98 -0.13 -2.41
CA ALA A 171 0.25 -0.91 -3.40
C ALA A 171 0.04 -2.37 -2.97
N ARG A 172 1.09 -3.02 -2.45
CA ARG A 172 1.02 -4.41 -1.96
C ARG A 172 0.22 -4.52 -0.67
N THR A 173 0.35 -3.57 0.24
CA THR A 173 -0.22 -3.68 1.59
C THR A 173 -1.65 -3.15 1.66
N PHE A 174 -1.92 -1.94 1.15
CA PHE A 174 -3.25 -1.33 1.17
C PHE A 174 -4.06 -1.63 -0.10
N GLY A 175 -3.48 -1.45 -1.29
CA GLY A 175 -4.20 -1.61 -2.56
C GLY A 175 -4.72 -3.03 -2.81
N SER A 176 -3.87 -4.03 -2.60
CA SER A 176 -4.25 -5.45 -2.74
C SER A 176 -5.34 -5.89 -1.76
N VAL A 177 -5.26 -5.42 -0.51
CA VAL A 177 -6.26 -5.72 0.52
C VAL A 177 -7.58 -5.04 0.17
N PHE A 178 -7.55 -3.75 -0.19
CA PHE A 178 -8.72 -3.02 -0.66
C PHE A 178 -9.40 -3.75 -1.82
N TYR A 179 -8.63 -4.13 -2.85
CA TYR A 179 -9.14 -4.88 -3.98
C TYR A 179 -9.88 -6.17 -3.56
N LYS A 180 -9.23 -7.01 -2.74
CA LYS A 180 -9.80 -8.30 -2.31
C LYS A 180 -11.05 -8.14 -1.45
N VAL A 181 -11.11 -7.09 -0.63
CA VAL A 181 -12.26 -6.82 0.24
C VAL A 181 -13.48 -6.34 -0.56
N PHE A 182 -13.26 -5.49 -1.58
CA PHE A 182 -14.35 -4.88 -2.35
C PHE A 182 -14.74 -5.66 -3.62
N TYR A 183 -13.90 -6.55 -4.12
CA TYR A 183 -14.23 -7.37 -5.30
C TYR A 183 -15.54 -8.17 -5.16
N PRO A 184 -15.87 -8.80 -4.01
CA PRO A 184 -17.10 -9.57 -3.85
C PRO A 184 -18.41 -8.76 -3.90
N VAL A 185 -18.34 -7.43 -3.72
CA VAL A 185 -19.53 -6.57 -3.62
C VAL A 185 -19.76 -5.71 -4.84
N ALA A 186 -18.69 -5.37 -5.55
CA ALA A 186 -18.75 -4.56 -6.77
C ALA A 186 -17.88 -5.18 -7.87
N PRO A 187 -18.07 -6.46 -8.25
CA PRO A 187 -17.15 -7.18 -9.14
C PRO A 187 -17.07 -6.60 -10.56
N GLU A 188 -18.10 -5.89 -11.02
CA GLU A 188 -18.09 -5.24 -12.34
C GLU A 188 -17.20 -4.00 -12.35
N PHE A 189 -17.31 -3.15 -11.32
CA PHE A 189 -16.45 -1.99 -11.14
C PHE A 189 -15.02 -2.39 -10.77
N MET A 190 -14.89 -3.37 -9.86
CA MET A 190 -13.59 -3.89 -9.45
C MET A 190 -12.92 -4.70 -10.55
N ARG A 191 -13.60 -5.19 -11.60
CA ARG A 191 -12.90 -5.79 -12.76
C ARG A 191 -12.01 -4.78 -13.49
N SER A 192 -12.43 -3.52 -13.57
CA SER A 192 -11.61 -2.44 -14.15
C SER A 192 -10.39 -2.12 -13.27
N PHE A 193 -10.59 -2.08 -11.95
CA PHE A 193 -9.52 -1.95 -10.96
C PHE A 193 -8.60 -3.19 -10.96
N GLY A 194 -9.14 -4.39 -11.07
CA GLY A 194 -8.39 -5.65 -11.05
C GLY A 194 -7.52 -5.86 -12.28
N LYS A 195 -7.97 -5.43 -13.47
CA LYS A 195 -7.13 -5.39 -14.68
C LYS A 195 -5.94 -4.46 -14.49
N ALA A 196 -6.17 -3.33 -13.83
CA ALA A 196 -5.16 -2.36 -13.45
C ALA A 196 -4.13 -2.97 -12.47
N PHE A 197 -4.57 -3.54 -11.35
CA PHE A 197 -3.69 -4.13 -10.33
C PHE A 197 -3.24 -5.58 -10.61
N SER A 198 -3.57 -6.16 -11.78
CA SER A 198 -3.15 -7.53 -12.10
C SER A 198 -1.65 -7.58 -12.37
N SER A 199 -0.97 -8.50 -11.69
CA SER A 199 0.49 -8.74 -11.75
C SER A 199 1.04 -9.19 -13.12
N LYS A 200 0.22 -9.09 -14.18
CA LYS A 200 0.59 -9.40 -15.56
C LYS A 200 0.92 -8.16 -16.38
N ASN A 201 0.80 -6.95 -15.82
CA ASN A 201 1.29 -5.75 -16.46
C ASN A 201 2.83 -5.79 -16.47
N ARG A 202 3.42 -6.07 -17.64
CA ARG A 202 4.88 -6.17 -17.83
C ARG A 202 5.64 -4.95 -17.33
N GLY A 203 5.05 -3.75 -17.43
CA GLY A 203 5.64 -2.53 -16.88
C GLY A 203 5.82 -2.60 -15.36
N VAL A 204 4.76 -2.94 -14.62
CA VAL A 204 4.82 -3.03 -13.15
C VAL A 204 5.94 -3.97 -12.69
N ASN A 205 6.18 -5.10 -13.36
CA ASN A 205 7.29 -5.96 -12.93
C ASN A 205 8.67 -5.34 -13.18
N TRP A 206 8.83 -4.55 -14.25
CA TRP A 206 10.09 -3.89 -14.57
C TRP A 206 10.55 -2.94 -13.46
N ASP A 207 9.69 -2.08 -12.88
CA ASP A 207 10.18 -1.08 -11.89
C ASP A 207 10.71 -1.76 -10.63
N THR A 208 10.08 -2.87 -10.25
CA THR A 208 10.54 -3.67 -9.12
C THR A 208 11.83 -4.41 -9.47
N GLU A 209 11.91 -5.05 -10.64
CA GLU A 209 13.11 -5.74 -11.10
C GLU A 209 14.31 -4.78 -11.23
N GLU A 210 14.08 -3.58 -11.75
CA GLU A 210 15.11 -2.55 -11.92
C GLU A 210 15.54 -1.98 -10.58
N ALA A 211 14.60 -1.66 -9.67
CA ALA A 211 14.94 -1.24 -8.31
C ALA A 211 15.78 -2.31 -7.59
N GLU A 212 15.42 -3.59 -7.74
CA GLU A 212 16.18 -4.71 -7.19
C GLU A 212 17.57 -4.85 -7.82
N ARG A 213 17.66 -4.65 -9.15
CA ARG A 213 18.95 -4.65 -9.85
C ARG A 213 19.85 -3.54 -9.32
N LEU A 214 19.34 -2.31 -9.21
CA LEU A 214 20.08 -1.13 -8.74
C LEU A 214 20.65 -1.32 -7.32
N VAL A 215 19.87 -1.97 -6.43
CA VAL A 215 20.31 -2.32 -5.08
C VAL A 215 21.41 -3.40 -5.14
N ARG A 216 21.20 -4.49 -5.90
CA ARG A 216 22.17 -5.60 -5.98
C ARG A 216 23.47 -5.22 -6.66
N SER A 217 23.43 -4.36 -7.68
CA SER A 217 24.62 -3.88 -8.39
C SER A 217 25.40 -2.84 -7.61
N GLY A 218 24.85 -2.32 -6.50
CA GLY A 218 25.45 -1.22 -5.75
C GLY A 218 25.47 0.10 -6.53
N THR A 219 24.58 0.26 -7.53
CA THR A 219 24.45 1.51 -8.29
C THR A 219 24.00 2.65 -7.38
N ILE A 220 23.16 2.34 -6.40
CA ILE A 220 22.88 3.23 -5.28
C ILE A 220 23.68 2.71 -4.09
N GLU A 221 24.46 3.59 -3.45
CA GLU A 221 25.22 3.23 -2.26
C GLU A 221 24.28 2.69 -1.17
N ARG A 222 24.69 1.63 -0.47
CA ARG A 222 23.88 0.99 0.58
C ARG A 222 23.40 1.97 1.65
N GLY A 223 24.27 2.86 2.11
CA GLY A 223 23.92 3.89 3.10
C GLY A 223 22.77 4.79 2.59
N ARG A 224 22.83 5.16 1.30
CA ARG A 224 21.82 5.97 0.64
C ARG A 224 20.50 5.20 0.41
N VAL A 225 20.56 3.92 0.04
CA VAL A 225 19.38 3.04 -0.05
C VAL A 225 18.60 3.01 1.27
N LEU A 226 19.30 2.80 2.39
CA LEU A 226 18.69 2.77 3.72
C LEU A 226 18.13 4.15 4.10
N GLU A 227 18.85 5.23 3.81
CA GLU A 227 18.36 6.59 4.06
C GLU A 227 17.07 6.89 3.29
N LEU A 228 17.05 6.63 1.98
CA LEU A 228 15.87 6.82 1.13
C LEU A 228 14.67 6.02 1.64
N ALA A 229 14.89 4.75 2.01
CA ALA A 229 13.85 3.92 2.59
C ALA A 229 13.32 4.52 3.90
N ARG A 230 14.20 4.90 4.83
CA ARG A 230 13.82 5.48 6.13
C ARG A 230 13.05 6.80 5.97
N GLU A 231 13.52 7.69 5.10
CA GLU A 231 12.91 9.01 4.88
C GLU A 231 11.53 8.91 4.23
N THR A 232 11.41 8.03 3.24
CA THR A 232 10.13 7.77 2.55
C THR A 232 9.15 7.12 3.52
N LEU A 233 9.55 6.07 4.24
CA LEU A 233 8.69 5.34 5.17
C LEU A 233 8.22 6.21 6.34
N ALA A 234 9.06 7.12 6.86
CA ALA A 234 8.65 8.04 7.92
C ALA A 234 7.54 9.01 7.45
N ARG A 235 7.57 9.43 6.18
CA ARG A 235 6.51 10.25 5.57
C ARG A 235 5.24 9.46 5.28
N ILE A 236 5.40 8.19 4.85
CA ILE A 236 4.26 7.26 4.72
C ILE A 236 3.56 7.07 6.07
N MET A 237 4.31 6.82 7.15
CA MET A 237 3.72 6.73 8.50
C MET A 237 2.92 7.97 8.87
N TRP A 238 3.40 9.16 8.50
CA TRP A 238 2.69 10.40 8.74
C TRP A 238 1.34 10.46 8.01
N SER A 239 1.29 10.02 6.75
CA SER A 239 0.03 9.95 6.01
C SER A 239 -0.95 8.95 6.60
N VAL A 240 -0.47 7.81 7.12
CA VAL A 240 -1.33 6.80 7.74
C VAL A 240 -1.86 7.30 9.09
N ASP A 241 -1.02 7.95 9.90
CA ASP A 241 -1.41 8.58 11.18
C ASP A 241 -2.49 9.66 10.96
N ALA A 242 -2.31 10.51 9.95
CA ALA A 242 -3.29 11.55 9.60
C ALA A 242 -4.67 10.97 9.21
N ASN A 243 -4.70 9.75 8.66
CA ASN A 243 -5.93 9.07 8.26
C ASN A 243 -6.46 8.11 9.34
N MET A 244 -5.83 8.02 10.51
CA MET A 244 -6.26 7.14 11.60
C MET A 244 -7.63 7.56 12.17
N ARG A 245 -8.01 8.84 12.05
CA ARG A 245 -9.37 9.30 12.40
C ARG A 245 -10.42 8.59 11.55
N LEU A 246 -10.24 8.53 10.24
CA LEU A 246 -11.15 7.83 9.33
C LEU A 246 -11.20 6.33 9.67
N ALA A 247 -10.07 5.73 10.00
CA ALA A 247 -10.02 4.33 10.42
C ALA A 247 -10.86 4.07 11.69
N LYS A 248 -10.81 4.98 12.68
CA LYS A 248 -11.64 4.90 13.90
C LYS A 248 -13.12 5.07 13.61
N GLU A 249 -13.47 6.04 12.76
CA GLU A 249 -14.87 6.25 12.31
C GLU A 249 -15.44 5.00 11.63
N LEU A 250 -14.58 4.20 10.99
CA LEU A 250 -14.94 2.94 10.33
C LEU A 250 -14.79 1.69 11.22
N SER A 251 -14.37 1.84 12.48
CA SER A 251 -14.05 0.70 13.37
C SER A 251 -13.04 -0.27 12.76
N MET A 252 -12.00 0.30 12.14
CA MET A 252 -10.90 -0.42 11.45
C MET A 252 -9.53 0.00 11.98
N GLU A 253 -9.46 0.71 13.10
CA GLU A 253 -8.21 1.25 13.63
C GLU A 253 -7.16 0.16 13.93
N LYS A 254 -7.59 -1.02 14.39
CA LYS A 254 -6.69 -2.14 14.67
C LYS A 254 -6.12 -2.74 13.38
N GLU A 255 -6.96 -2.92 12.36
CA GLU A 255 -6.55 -3.41 11.05
C GLU A 255 -5.63 -2.42 10.33
N VAL A 256 -5.95 -1.12 10.37
CA VAL A 256 -5.11 -0.07 9.77
C VAL A 256 -3.77 0.06 10.51
N ALA A 257 -3.75 -0.05 11.84
CA ALA A 257 -2.50 -0.08 12.61
C ALA A 257 -1.61 -1.28 12.23
N LEU A 258 -2.20 -2.48 12.09
CA LEU A 258 -1.48 -3.67 11.62
C LEU A 258 -0.90 -3.44 10.21
N LEU A 259 -1.72 -2.95 9.27
CA LEU A 259 -1.26 -2.67 7.91
C LEU A 259 -0.15 -1.62 7.91
N SER A 260 -0.22 -0.61 8.79
CA SER A 260 0.85 0.36 8.95
C SER A 260 2.17 -0.28 9.42
N GLU A 261 2.12 -1.19 10.40
CA GLU A 261 3.32 -1.91 10.86
C GLU A 261 3.94 -2.73 9.72
N VAL A 262 3.11 -3.47 8.98
CA VAL A 262 3.56 -4.26 7.83
C VAL A 262 4.11 -3.38 6.71
N SER A 263 3.48 -2.24 6.43
CA SER A 263 3.89 -1.32 5.36
C SER A 263 5.28 -0.73 5.56
N VAL A 264 5.68 -0.54 6.82
CA VAL A 264 7.03 -0.05 7.17
C VAL A 264 8.04 -1.20 7.15
N ALA A 265 7.65 -2.38 7.64
CA ALA A 265 8.55 -3.53 7.70
C ALA A 265 8.86 -4.13 6.32
N TYR A 266 7.88 -4.14 5.40
CA TYR A 266 8.02 -4.85 4.12
C TYR A 266 9.24 -4.36 3.31
N PRO A 267 9.43 -3.05 3.05
CA PRO A 267 10.59 -2.62 2.27
C PRO A 267 11.93 -3.06 2.87
N PHE A 268 12.08 -3.05 4.20
CA PHE A 268 13.32 -3.49 4.85
C PHE A 268 13.54 -5.00 4.75
N HIS A 269 12.50 -5.82 4.94
CA HIS A 269 12.62 -7.26 4.68
C HIS A 269 12.96 -7.54 3.21
N ARG A 270 12.41 -6.76 2.27
CA ARG A 270 12.79 -6.91 0.86
C ARG A 270 14.26 -6.54 0.63
N LEU A 271 14.77 -5.48 1.26
CA LEU A 271 16.19 -5.11 1.18
C LEU A 271 17.12 -6.17 1.77
N GLU A 272 16.74 -6.77 2.91
CA GLU A 272 17.43 -7.90 3.53
C GLU A 272 17.47 -9.11 2.57
N GLU A 273 16.34 -9.46 1.94
CA GLU A 273 16.26 -10.50 0.90
C GLU A 273 17.13 -10.20 -0.34
N LEU A 274 17.45 -8.94 -0.59
CA LEU A 274 18.34 -8.51 -1.68
C LEU A 274 19.82 -8.50 -1.28
N GLY A 275 20.14 -8.89 -0.04
CA GLY A 275 21.50 -8.95 0.49
C GLY A 275 22.02 -7.64 1.07
N VAL A 276 21.13 -6.68 1.37
CA VAL A 276 21.50 -5.50 2.15
C VAL A 276 21.63 -5.91 3.61
N GLU A 277 22.82 -5.70 4.18
CA GLU A 277 23.08 -5.94 5.59
C GLU A 277 22.41 -4.85 6.45
N LEU A 278 21.38 -5.23 7.20
CA LEU A 278 20.61 -4.36 8.09
C LEU A 278 19.94 -5.18 9.19
N ASP A 279 19.61 -4.55 10.31
CA ASP A 279 18.67 -5.13 11.29
C ASP A 279 17.28 -4.51 11.09
N VAL A 280 16.32 -5.31 10.61
CA VAL A 280 14.99 -4.82 10.26
C VAL A 280 14.28 -4.15 11.45
N LYS A 281 14.50 -4.62 12.69
CA LYS A 281 13.83 -4.03 13.85
C LYS A 281 14.42 -2.66 14.17
N ASP A 282 15.74 -2.54 14.13
CA ASP A 282 16.42 -1.25 14.35
C ASP A 282 16.06 -0.24 13.26
N GLU A 283 15.91 -0.70 12.01
CA GLU A 283 15.42 0.14 10.91
C GLU A 283 14.00 0.66 11.16
N ILE A 284 13.09 -0.21 11.60
CA ILE A 284 11.71 0.17 11.94
C ILE A 284 11.70 1.19 13.09
N GLU A 285 12.50 0.99 14.14
CA GLU A 285 12.59 1.95 15.26
C GLU A 285 13.18 3.29 14.81
N THR A 286 14.17 3.27 13.92
CA THR A 286 14.72 4.49 13.31
C THR A 286 13.66 5.27 12.55
N VAL A 287 12.82 4.58 11.77
CA VAL A 287 11.68 5.20 11.07
C VAL A 287 10.69 5.81 12.07
N ARG A 288 10.34 5.09 13.15
CA ARG A 288 9.45 5.60 14.21
C ARG A 288 10.00 6.85 14.89
N ALA A 289 11.29 6.86 15.21
CA ALA A 289 11.96 8.02 15.79
C ALA A 289 11.94 9.23 14.84
N ARG A 290 12.21 9.02 13.55
CA ARG A 290 12.14 10.06 12.52
C ARG A 290 10.71 10.60 12.36
N PHE A 291 9.71 9.71 12.31
CA PHE A 291 8.31 10.10 12.27
C PHE A 291 7.92 10.98 13.47
N SER A 292 8.33 10.61 14.68
CA SER A 292 8.08 11.41 15.88
C SER A 292 8.67 12.82 15.77
N LYS A 293 9.91 12.95 15.25
CA LYS A 293 10.53 14.27 15.00
C LYS A 293 9.79 15.09 13.96
N LEU A 294 9.36 14.47 12.86
CA LEU A 294 8.55 15.14 11.82
C LEU A 294 7.21 15.64 12.37
N LYS A 295 6.66 14.94 13.37
CA LYS A 295 5.40 15.31 14.03
C LYS A 295 5.59 16.45 15.04
N SER A 296 6.71 16.48 15.77
CA SER A 296 7.02 17.49 16.80
C SER A 296 7.62 18.79 16.25
N GLY A 297 8.07 18.83 15.00
CA GLY A 297 8.53 20.05 14.32
C GLY A 297 7.38 20.98 13.87
N ARG A 298 6.25 20.94 14.58
CA ARG A 298 5.08 21.82 14.48
C ARG A 298 4.84 22.44 15.84
#